data_AF-A0A5A9ZPB8-F1
#
_entry.id   AF-A0A5A9ZPB8-F1
#
_cell.length_a   1.000
_cell.length_b   1.000
_cell.length_c   1.000
_cell.angle_alpha   90.00
_cell.angle_beta   90.00
_cell.angle_gamma   90.00
#
_symmetry.space_group_name_H-M   'P 1'
#
loop_
_entity.id
_entity.type
_entity.pdbx_description
1 polymer ?
#
loop_
_entity_poly.entity_id
_entity_poly.type
_entity_poly.pdbx_seq_one_letter_code
_entity_poly.pdbx_strand_id
1 'polypeptide(L)'
;MAGQDGRADGEATRRTDSGEAGPVGAVLVAFEQAAVTAEARRVREAGADTAESAASLVAALEEASAAATGMGAGGPAVLLAGPALAECAALLARRARDLDAECVRTADAMDRAAGLLVDADEEVAGRVAGAAG
;
A
#
# COMPACT_ATOMS: atom_id res chain seq x y z
N MET A 1 43.68 -53.59 -42.32
CA MET A 1 42.30 -54.08 -42.44
C MET A 1 41.63 -53.85 -41.08
N ALA A 2 40.41 -53.30 -41.07
CA ALA A 2 39.62 -52.73 -39.95
C ALA A 2 40.15 -51.38 -39.40
N GLY A 3 39.38 -50.30 -39.25
CA GLY A 3 37.95 -50.05 -39.47
C GLY A 3 37.42 -49.05 -38.43
N GLN A 4 36.75 -47.98 -38.89
CA GLN A 4 35.71 -47.15 -38.20
C GLN A 4 36.14 -46.32 -36.97
N ASP A 5 36.11 -44.99 -37.04
CA ASP A 5 34.95 -44.06 -36.95
C ASP A 5 34.36 -43.95 -35.54
N GLY A 6 34.35 -42.72 -35.01
CA GLY A 6 33.68 -42.39 -33.75
C GLY A 6 33.94 -40.98 -33.26
N ARG A 7 33.34 -39.98 -33.93
CA ARG A 7 33.06 -38.65 -33.33
C ARG A 7 32.19 -38.83 -32.07
N ALA A 8 32.48 -38.05 -31.04
CA ALA A 8 31.51 -37.39 -30.16
C ALA A 8 32.33 -36.36 -29.36
N ASP A 9 32.19 -35.08 -29.67
CA ASP A 9 31.25 -34.17 -28.98
C ASP A 9 31.68 -34.02 -27.52
N GLY A 10 32.29 -32.90 -27.13
CA GLY A 10 31.55 -31.65 -27.10
C GLY A 10 30.60 -31.67 -25.91
N GLU A 11 31.12 -31.79 -24.68
CA GLU A 11 30.32 -31.47 -23.51
C GLU A 11 30.97 -30.33 -22.76
N ALA A 12 30.61 -29.16 -23.28
CA ALA A 12 30.34 -27.93 -22.57
C ALA A 12 30.68 -28.00 -21.08
N THR A 13 31.64 -27.17 -20.69
CA THR A 13 31.59 -26.35 -19.49
C THR A 13 30.13 -26.00 -19.15
N ARG A 14 29.44 -26.88 -18.43
CA ARG A 14 28.27 -26.51 -17.64
C ARG A 14 28.83 -25.64 -16.54
N ARG A 15 28.99 -24.36 -16.89
CA ARG A 15 28.85 -23.28 -15.94
C ARG A 15 27.42 -23.41 -15.43
N THR A 16 27.23 -24.25 -14.43
CA THR A 16 26.04 -24.22 -13.59
C THR A 16 26.11 -22.88 -12.92
N ASP A 17 25.40 -21.92 -13.52
CA ASP A 17 24.94 -20.72 -12.87
C ASP A 17 24.29 -21.17 -11.56
N SER A 18 25.04 -21.00 -10.48
CA SER A 18 24.74 -21.56 -9.16
C SER A 18 24.55 -20.37 -8.24
N GLY A 19 23.32 -20.16 -7.77
CA GLY A 19 23.07 -19.44 -6.52
C GLY A 19 22.06 -18.29 -6.56
N GLU A 20 21.70 -17.74 -7.72
CA GLU A 20 20.61 -16.74 -7.78
C GLU A 20 19.27 -17.44 -7.96
N ALA A 21 18.21 -16.91 -7.32
CA ALA A 21 16.86 -17.19 -7.76
C ALA A 21 16.85 -17.00 -9.29
N GLY A 22 16.65 -18.08 -10.05
CA GLY A 22 16.79 -18.01 -11.51
C GLY A 22 15.97 -16.85 -12.09
N PRO A 23 16.30 -16.31 -13.27
CA PRO A 23 15.80 -15.02 -13.77
C PRO A 23 14.28 -14.80 -13.63
N VAL A 24 13.49 -15.88 -13.71
CA VAL A 24 12.04 -15.86 -13.52
C VAL A 24 11.60 -15.55 -12.08
N GLY A 25 12.30 -16.08 -11.07
CA GLY A 25 12.01 -15.81 -9.65
C GLY A 25 12.27 -14.36 -9.28
N ALA A 26 13.42 -13.80 -9.70
CA ALA A 26 13.75 -12.40 -9.48
C ALA A 26 12.72 -11.45 -10.14
N VAL A 27 12.22 -11.81 -11.33
CA VAL A 27 11.17 -11.04 -12.02
C VAL A 27 9.83 -11.08 -11.28
N LEU A 28 9.46 -12.22 -10.68
CA LEU A 28 8.23 -12.33 -9.89
C LEU A 28 8.29 -11.49 -8.61
N VAL A 29 9.39 -11.57 -7.86
CA VAL A 29 9.59 -10.76 -6.65
C VAL A 29 9.55 -9.26 -6.97
N ALA A 30 10.24 -8.84 -8.04
CA ALA A 30 10.20 -7.44 -8.48
C ALA A 30 8.80 -6.99 -8.90
N PHE A 31 8.02 -7.86 -9.55
CA PHE A 31 6.62 -7.57 -9.91
C PHE A 31 5.74 -7.42 -8.66
N GLU A 32 5.86 -8.32 -7.70
CA GLU A 32 5.10 -8.27 -6.45
C GLU A 32 5.45 -7.01 -5.63
N GLN A 33 6.74 -6.67 -5.54
CA GLN A 33 7.18 -5.44 -4.88
C GLN A 33 6.64 -4.19 -5.57
N ALA A 34 6.63 -4.16 -6.91
CA ALA A 34 6.03 -3.07 -7.67
C ALA A 34 4.52 -2.97 -7.46
N ALA A 35 3.83 -4.12 -7.40
CA ALA A 35 2.40 -4.18 -7.12
C ALA A 35 2.05 -3.68 -5.71
N VAL A 36 2.79 -4.11 -4.68
CA VAL A 36 2.58 -3.65 -3.30
C VAL A 36 2.87 -2.16 -3.15
N THR A 37 3.94 -1.66 -3.76
CA THR A 37 4.27 -0.23 -3.76
C THR A 37 3.16 0.60 -4.43
N ALA A 38 2.63 0.10 -5.55
CA ALA A 38 1.51 0.75 -6.23
C ALA A 38 0.24 0.76 -5.37
N GLU A 39 -0.02 -0.30 -4.62
CA GLU A 39 -1.16 -0.37 -3.71
C GLU A 39 -0.99 0.54 -2.48
N ALA A 40 0.20 0.57 -1.87
CA ALA A 40 0.51 1.48 -0.78
C ALA A 40 0.30 2.96 -1.20
N ARG A 41 0.66 3.31 -2.44
CA ARG A 41 0.33 4.62 -3.02
C ARG A 41 -1.18 4.84 -3.12
N ARG A 42 -1.94 3.86 -3.65
CA ARG A 42 -3.42 3.97 -3.75
C ARG A 42 -4.08 4.14 -2.39
N VAL A 43 -3.58 3.48 -1.34
CA VAL A 43 -4.08 3.64 0.04
C VAL A 43 -3.82 5.05 0.55
N ARG A 44 -2.64 5.63 0.29
CA ARG A 44 -2.34 7.03 0.64
C ARG A 44 -3.25 8.00 -0.10
N GLU A 45 -3.45 7.79 -1.39
CA GLU A 45 -4.35 8.61 -2.22
C GLU A 45 -5.79 8.53 -1.72
N ALA A 46 -6.30 7.33 -1.42
CA ALA A 46 -7.64 7.17 -0.86
C ALA A 46 -7.82 7.87 0.49
N GLY A 47 -6.78 7.88 1.34
CA GLY A 47 -6.77 8.64 2.59
C GLY A 47 -6.89 10.16 2.36
N ALA A 48 -6.07 10.69 1.45
CA ALA A 48 -6.08 12.10 1.09
C ALA A 48 -7.41 12.53 0.46
N ASP A 49 -7.95 11.76 -0.49
CA ASP A 49 -9.24 12.03 -1.15
C ASP A 49 -10.40 12.03 -0.14
N THR A 50 -10.35 11.11 0.83
CA THR A 50 -11.33 11.04 1.92
C THR A 50 -11.22 12.25 2.84
N ALA A 51 -10.00 12.69 3.17
CA ALA A 51 -9.78 13.87 3.98
C ALA A 51 -10.26 15.15 3.29
N GLU A 52 -10.02 15.29 1.98
CA GLU A 52 -10.50 16.42 1.17
C GLU A 52 -12.04 16.44 1.12
N SER A 53 -12.66 15.28 0.85
CA SER A 53 -14.12 15.14 0.82
C SER A 53 -14.73 15.49 2.18
N ALA A 54 -14.11 15.05 3.27
CA ALA A 54 -14.55 15.39 4.62
C ALA A 54 -14.38 16.88 4.93
N ALA A 55 -13.31 17.53 4.48
CA ALA A 55 -13.11 18.96 4.64
C ALA A 55 -14.21 19.79 3.96
N SER A 56 -14.62 19.38 2.75
CA SER A 56 -15.77 19.98 2.06
C SER A 56 -17.07 19.85 2.85
N LEU A 57 -17.34 18.67 3.41
CA LEU A 57 -18.52 18.45 4.25
C LEU A 57 -18.48 19.22 5.58
N VAL A 58 -17.29 19.33 6.19
CA VAL A 58 -17.07 20.16 7.39
C VAL A 58 -17.43 21.62 7.11
N ALA A 59 -16.94 22.19 5.99
CA ALA A 59 -17.27 23.56 5.61
C ALA A 59 -18.79 23.76 5.41
N ALA A 60 -19.46 22.81 4.74
CA ALA A 60 -20.91 22.86 4.56
C ALA A 60 -21.68 22.79 5.91
N LEU A 61 -21.20 21.99 6.87
CA LEU A 61 -21.79 21.91 8.20
C LEU A 61 -21.56 23.19 9.03
N GLU A 62 -20.41 23.83 8.88
CA GLU A 62 -20.10 25.12 9.52
C GLU A 62 -20.99 26.24 8.96
N GLU A 63 -21.18 26.30 7.63
CA GLU A 63 -22.12 27.22 6.98
C GLU A 63 -23.57 26.99 7.47
N ALA A 64 -24.00 25.73 7.52
CA ALA A 64 -25.33 25.37 8.03
C ALA A 64 -25.51 25.74 9.51
N SER A 65 -24.46 25.57 10.32
CA SER A 65 -24.45 25.99 11.72
C SER A 65 -24.58 27.52 11.88
N ALA A 66 -23.83 28.28 11.08
CA ALA A 66 -23.92 29.74 11.05
C ALA A 66 -25.30 30.22 10.62
N ALA A 67 -25.90 29.59 9.61
CA ALA A 67 -27.26 29.89 9.18
C ALA A 67 -28.30 29.58 10.29
N ALA A 68 -28.17 28.43 10.96
CA ALA A 68 -29.08 28.03 12.04
C ALA A 68 -29.01 28.97 13.25
N THR A 69 -27.81 29.43 13.61
CA THR A 69 -27.62 30.41 14.70
C THR A 69 -28.06 31.82 14.32
N GLY A 70 -27.86 32.23 13.07
CA GLY A 70 -28.26 33.54 12.55
C GLY A 70 -29.77 33.69 12.31
N MET A 71 -30.51 32.60 12.15
CA MET A 71 -31.94 32.65 11.80
C MET A 71 -32.86 33.21 12.89
N GLY A 72 -32.42 33.41 14.14
CA GLY A 72 -33.07 34.25 15.17
C GLY A 72 -34.54 33.98 15.53
N ALA A 73 -35.21 33.04 14.86
CA ALA A 73 -36.65 32.85 14.90
C ALA A 73 -37.00 31.57 15.68
N GLY A 74 -36.98 31.73 17.01
CA GLY A 74 -38.07 31.27 17.87
C GLY A 74 -38.38 29.77 17.93
N GLY A 75 -37.44 28.96 18.41
CA GLY A 75 -37.77 27.61 18.90
C GLY A 75 -36.57 26.92 19.57
N PRO A 76 -36.77 26.16 20.67
CA PRO A 76 -35.68 25.48 21.37
C PRO A 76 -34.89 24.51 20.47
N ALA A 77 -35.52 23.95 19.44
CA ALA A 77 -34.85 23.10 18.44
C ALA A 77 -33.85 23.87 17.56
N VAL A 78 -34.14 25.14 17.22
CA VAL A 78 -33.26 25.99 16.39
C VAL A 78 -32.02 26.44 17.19
N LEU A 79 -32.20 26.70 18.50
CA LEU A 79 -31.10 27.07 19.40
C LEU A 79 -30.08 25.94 19.60
N LEU A 80 -30.50 24.67 19.47
CA LEU A 80 -29.63 23.50 19.62
C LEU A 80 -29.03 23.02 18.29
N ALA A 81 -29.68 23.31 17.15
CA ALA A 81 -29.26 22.83 15.84
C ALA A 81 -27.88 23.38 15.42
N GLY A 82 -27.61 24.66 15.62
CA GLY A 82 -26.30 25.26 15.28
C GLY A 82 -25.13 24.61 16.02
N PRO A 83 -25.13 24.61 17.37
CA PRO A 83 -24.10 23.94 18.15
C PRO A 83 -23.93 22.46 17.81
N ALA A 84 -25.03 21.72 17.58
CA ALA A 84 -24.95 20.31 17.19
C ALA A 84 -24.29 20.11 15.82
N LEU A 85 -24.58 20.98 14.83
CA LEU A 85 -23.94 20.94 13.52
C LEU A 85 -22.44 21.26 13.62
N ALA A 86 -22.05 22.21 14.46
CA ALA A 86 -20.64 22.52 14.72
C ALA A 86 -19.91 21.35 15.40
N GLU A 87 -20.56 20.66 16.35
CA GLU A 87 -20.01 19.45 16.97
C GLU A 87 -19.84 18.31 15.95
N CYS A 88 -20.85 18.10 15.08
CA CYS A 88 -20.75 17.15 13.97
C CYS A 88 -19.57 17.47 13.04
N ALA A 89 -19.36 18.75 12.70
CA ALA A 89 -18.23 19.20 11.90
C ALA A 89 -16.90 18.88 12.59
N ALA A 90 -16.78 19.17 13.89
CA ALA A 90 -15.57 18.88 14.66
C ALA A 90 -15.27 17.37 14.76
N LEU A 91 -16.28 16.55 15.00
CA LEU A 91 -16.16 15.09 15.06
C LEU A 91 -15.76 14.51 13.70
N LEU A 92 -16.36 14.99 12.61
CA LEU A 92 -16.03 14.59 11.25
C LEU A 92 -14.58 14.98 10.90
N ALA A 93 -14.17 16.22 11.20
CA ALA A 93 -12.80 16.69 10.97
C ALA A 93 -11.77 15.88 11.76
N ARG A 94 -12.11 15.45 12.98
CA ARG A 94 -11.25 14.55 13.77
C ARG A 94 -11.19 13.17 13.13
N ARG A 95 -12.34 12.58 12.78
CA ARG A 95 -12.40 11.24 12.19
C ARG A 95 -11.67 11.16 10.85
N ALA A 96 -11.79 12.19 10.02
CA ALA A 96 -11.09 12.30 8.74
C ALA A 96 -9.57 12.29 8.91
N ARG A 97 -9.05 13.08 9.87
CA ARG A 97 -7.62 13.07 10.19
C ARG A 97 -7.14 11.73 10.73
N ASP A 98 -7.94 11.09 11.60
CA ASP A 98 -7.59 9.78 12.15
C ASP A 98 -7.51 8.71 11.04
N LEU A 99 -8.45 8.75 10.08
CA LEU A 99 -8.50 7.85 8.92
C LEU A 99 -7.34 8.08 7.96
N ASP A 100 -7.04 9.34 7.62
CA ASP A 100 -5.89 9.68 6.78
C ASP A 100 -4.58 9.18 7.41
N ALA A 101 -4.38 9.42 8.70
CA ALA A 101 -3.23 8.91 9.42
C ALA A 101 -3.17 7.37 9.47
N GLU A 102 -4.33 6.69 9.51
CA GLU A 102 -4.41 5.23 9.44
C GLU A 102 -4.06 4.70 8.05
N CYS A 103 -4.51 5.36 6.98
CA CYS A 103 -4.13 5.06 5.60
C CYS A 103 -2.61 5.19 5.41
N VAL A 104 -2.00 6.27 5.90
CA VAL A 104 -0.53 6.45 5.85
C VAL A 104 0.18 5.32 6.60
N ARG A 105 -0.21 5.03 7.85
CA ARG A 105 0.40 3.94 8.64
C ARG A 105 0.27 2.58 7.96
N THR A 106 -0.87 2.31 7.33
CA THR A 106 -1.14 1.08 6.59
C THR A 106 -0.24 0.98 5.37
N ALA A 107 -0.16 2.04 4.56
CA ALA A 107 0.73 2.08 3.41
C ALA A 107 2.20 1.89 3.81
N ASP A 108 2.66 2.52 4.88
CA ASP A 108 4.03 2.34 5.37
C ASP A 108 4.27 0.91 5.88
N ALA A 109 3.25 0.27 6.45
CA ALA A 109 3.34 -1.14 6.85
C ALA A 109 3.41 -2.07 5.64
N MET A 110 2.69 -1.76 4.55
CA MET A 110 2.78 -2.49 3.29
C MET A 110 4.17 -2.37 2.67
N ASP A 111 4.73 -1.15 2.63
CA ASP A 111 6.08 -0.91 2.11
C ASP A 111 7.14 -1.70 2.92
N ARG A 112 7.01 -1.72 4.26
CA ARG A 112 7.90 -2.53 5.12
C ARG A 112 7.73 -4.03 4.91
N ALA A 113 6.49 -4.51 4.80
CA ALA A 113 6.21 -5.93 4.61
C ALA A 113 6.76 -6.42 3.26
N ALA A 114 6.65 -5.61 2.20
CA ALA A 114 7.27 -5.91 0.91
C ALA A 114 8.79 -6.07 1.03
N GLY A 115 9.47 -5.18 1.78
CA GLY A 115 10.91 -5.31 2.03
C GLY A 115 11.28 -6.60 2.75
N LEU A 116 10.54 -6.96 3.82
CA LEU A 116 10.79 -8.20 4.56
C LEU A 116 10.55 -9.47 3.75
N LEU A 117 9.60 -9.46 2.81
CA LEU A 117 9.34 -10.58 1.92
C LEU A 117 10.50 -10.80 0.94
N VAL A 118 11.06 -9.72 0.39
CA VAL A 118 12.26 -9.79 -0.47
C VAL A 118 13.44 -10.40 0.30
N ASP A 119 13.72 -9.90 1.50
CA ASP A 119 14.82 -10.40 2.34
C ASP A 119 14.64 -11.91 2.66
N ALA A 120 13.40 -12.33 2.95
CA ALA A 120 13.09 -13.73 3.26
C ALA A 120 13.24 -14.65 2.03
N ASP A 121 12.82 -14.19 0.85
CA ASP A 121 12.95 -14.93 -0.40
C ASP A 121 14.42 -15.11 -0.80
N GLU A 122 15.24 -14.07 -0.63
CA GLU A 122 16.69 -14.14 -0.85
C GLU A 122 17.35 -15.15 0.11
N GLU A 123 16.96 -15.15 1.40
CA GLU A 123 17.49 -16.09 2.38
C GLU A 123 17.13 -17.55 2.02
N VAL A 124 15.87 -17.81 1.63
CA VAL A 124 15.42 -19.14 1.21
C VAL A 124 16.17 -19.58 -0.04
N ALA A 125 16.34 -18.71 -1.04
CA ALA A 125 17.10 -19.01 -2.25
C ALA A 125 18.55 -19.40 -1.91
N GLY A 126 19.21 -18.67 -1.01
CA GLY A 126 20.56 -18.98 -0.55
C GLY A 126 20.66 -20.33 0.19
N ARG A 127 19.71 -20.64 1.08
CA ARG A 127 19.67 -21.93 1.79
C ARG A 127 19.44 -23.11 0.85
N VAL A 128 18.55 -22.98 -0.13
CA VAL A 128 18.28 -24.02 -1.14
C VAL A 128 19.51 -24.26 -2.02
N ALA A 129 20.19 -23.20 -2.46
CA ALA A 129 21.42 -23.33 -3.23
C ALA A 129 22.53 -24.04 -2.44
N GLY A 130 22.68 -23.72 -1.15
CA GLY A 130 23.67 -24.36 -0.27
C GLY A 130 23.39 -25.83 0.07
N ALA A 131 22.12 -26.26 0.07
CA ALA A 131 21.73 -27.63 0.36
C ALA A 131 21.88 -28.59 -0.84
N ALA A 132 22.03 -28.05 -2.05
CA ALA A 132 22.18 -28.82 -3.29
C ALA A 132 23.65 -29.08 -3.69
N GLY A 133 24.61 -28.62 -2.88
CA GLY A 133 26.06 -28.76 -3.09
C GLY A 133 26.72 -29.89 -2.29
#